data_AF-A0A2M7W1L3-F1
#
_entry.id   AF-A0A2M7W1L3-F1
#
_cell.length_a   1.000
_cell.length_b   1.000
_cell.length_c   1.000
_cell.angle_alpha   90.00
_cell.angle_beta   90.00
_cell.angle_gamma   90.00
#
_symmetry.space_group_name_H-M   'P 1'
#
loop_
_entity.id
_entity.type
_entity.pdbx_description
1 polymer ?
#
loop_
_entity_poly.entity_id
_entity_poly.type
_entity_poly.pdbx_seq_one_letter_code
_entity_poly.pdbx_strand_id
1 'polypeptide(L)' 'MPATPKKRHSHARSARRNKVNSRVELEGVAICSKCGHLKKNHAKCIHCNAK' A
#
# COMPACT_ATOMS: atom_id res chain seq x y z
N MET A 1 26.08 19.73 -17.09
CA MET A 1 25.67 18.37 -17.52
C MET A 1 25.27 17.58 -16.28
N PRO A 2 24.06 17.00 -16.19
CA PRO A 2 23.69 16.18 -15.05
C PRO A 2 24.57 14.92 -15.00
N ALA A 3 24.91 14.47 -13.79
CA ALA A 3 25.71 13.27 -13.60
C ALA A 3 24.95 12.04 -14.13
N THR A 4 25.58 11.26 -14.99
CA THR A 4 24.98 10.07 -15.59
C THR A 4 25.42 8.80 -14.86
N PRO A 5 24.54 7.80 -14.70
CA PRO A 5 24.91 6.53 -14.08
C PRO A 5 25.98 5.80 -14.89
N LYS A 6 27.06 5.39 -14.22
CA LYS A 6 28.15 4.64 -14.88
C LYS A 6 27.76 3.24 -15.33
N LYS A 7 26.84 2.58 -14.60
CA LYS A 7 26.35 1.22 -14.88
C LYS A 7 24.88 1.09 -14.53
N ARG A 8 24.18 0.19 -15.24
CA ARG A 8 22.83 -0.24 -14.88
C ARG A 8 22.86 -0.98 -13.54
N HIS A 9 21.90 -0.69 -12.66
CA HIS A 9 21.73 -1.44 -11.43
C HIS A 9 21.18 -2.85 -11.71
N SER A 10 21.64 -3.84 -10.94
CA SER A 10 21.09 -5.19 -10.99
C SER A 10 19.65 -5.21 -10.48
N HIS A 11 18.88 -6.20 -10.92
CA HIS A 11 17.52 -6.42 -10.43
C HIS A 11 17.49 -6.53 -8.90
N ALA A 12 18.42 -7.29 -8.31
CA ALA A 12 18.53 -7.43 -6.86
C ALA A 12 18.73 -6.10 -6.12
N ARG A 13 19.56 -5.19 -6.66
CA ARG A 13 19.80 -3.86 -6.06
C ARG A 13 18.53 -3.01 -6.10
N SER A 14 17.83 -3.00 -7.23
CA SER A 14 16.57 -2.26 -7.37
C SER A 14 15.47 -2.85 -6.48
N ALA A 15 15.32 -4.17 -6.44
CA ALA A 15 14.33 -4.86 -5.60
C ALA A 15 14.55 -4.59 -4.12
N ARG A 16 15.81 -4.63 -3.64
CA ARG A 16 16.14 -4.30 -2.24
C ARG A 16 15.74 -2.86 -1.89
N ARG A 17 16.09 -1.89 -2.74
CA ARG A 17 15.74 -0.48 -2.53
C ARG A 17 14.22 -0.27 -2.52
N ASN A 18 13.50 -0.87 -3.45
CA ASN A 18 12.04 -0.77 -3.50
C ASN A 18 11.39 -1.42 -2.27
N LYS A 19 11.85 -2.60 -1.86
CA LYS A 19 11.31 -3.29 -0.67
C LYS A 19 11.40 -2.44 0.61
N VAL A 20 12.45 -1.63 0.76
CA VAL A 20 12.61 -0.76 1.93
C VAL A 20 11.81 0.53 1.80
N ASN A 21 11.80 1.14 0.61
CA ASN A 21 11.34 2.53 0.47
C ASN A 21 9.96 2.69 -0.16
N SER A 22 9.43 1.66 -0.82
CA SER A 22 8.18 1.72 -1.58
C SER A 22 7.09 0.81 -1.03
N ARG A 23 7.23 0.36 0.23
CA ARG A 23 6.13 -0.33 0.92
C ARG A 23 5.09 0.71 1.31
N VAL A 24 3.90 0.58 0.73
CA VAL A 24 2.72 1.35 1.14
C VAL A 24 1.96 0.49 2.13
N GLU A 25 1.87 0.95 3.38
CA GLU A 25 0.99 0.33 4.35
C GLU A 25 -0.45 0.77 4.04
N LEU A 26 -1.36 -0.20 3.91
CA LEU A 26 -2.79 0.09 3.73
C LEU A 26 -3.36 0.49 5.09
N GLU A 27 -3.01 1.69 5.53
CA GLU A 27 -3.61 2.30 6.71
C GLU A 27 -5.09 2.58 6.47
N GLY A 28 -5.89 2.40 7.51
CA GLY A 28 -7.29 2.81 7.47
C GLY A 28 -8.27 1.77 6.94
N VAL A 29 -7.97 0.48 7.03
CA VAL A 29 -8.96 -0.60 6.78
C VAL A 29 -9.20 -1.39 8.05
N ALA A 30 -10.48 -1.58 8.40
CA ALA A 30 -10.93 -2.41 9.52
C ALA A 30 -11.99 -3.41 9.06
N ILE A 31 -12.18 -4.46 9.85
CA ILE A 31 -13.28 -5.40 9.66
C ILE A 31 -14.56 -4.78 10.23
N CYS A 32 -15.66 -4.87 9.48
CA CYS A 32 -16.98 -4.47 9.97
C CYS A 32 -17.50 -5.48 10.99
N SER A 33 -17.87 -5.02 12.19
CA SER A 33 -18.41 -5.85 13.25
C SER A 33 -19.79 -6.47 12.97
N LYS A 34 -20.52 -5.99 11.95
CA LYS A 34 -21.86 -6.50 11.61
C LYS A 34 -21.83 -7.57 10.51
N CYS A 35 -21.06 -7.34 9.44
CA CYS A 35 -21.07 -8.21 8.25
C CYS A 35 -19.70 -8.83 7.92
N GLY A 36 -18.66 -8.58 8.72
CA GLY A 36 -17.31 -9.12 8.51
C GLY A 36 -16.55 -8.55 7.31
N HIS A 37 -17.15 -7.67 6.51
CA HIS A 37 -16.49 -7.08 5.34
C HIS A 37 -15.49 -5.99 5.73
N LEU A 38 -14.45 -5.81 4.92
CA LEU A 38 -13.52 -4.70 5.06
C LEU A 38 -14.23 -3.36 4.85
N LYS A 39 -13.97 -2.41 5.74
CA LYS A 39 -14.46 -1.03 5.69
C LYS A 39 -13.30 -0.07 5.96
N LYS A 40 -13.45 1.18 5.54
CA LYS A 40 -12.52 2.23 5.95
C LYS A 40 -12.63 2.46 7.48
N ASN A 41 -11.50 2.69 8.14
CA ASN A 41 -11.45 3.07 9.55
C ASN A 41 -12.25 4.34 9.76
N HIS A 42 -12.96 4.40 10.89
CA HIS A 42 -13.85 5.52 11.26
C HIS A 42 -14.96 5.85 10.23
N ALA A 43 -15.15 5.03 9.20
CA ALA A 43 -16.24 5.15 8.25
C ALA A 43 -17.35 4.13 8.51
N LYS A 44 -18.56 4.45 8.02
CA LYS A 44 -19.66 3.49 7.95
C LYS A 44 -19.31 2.39 6.95
N CYS A 45 -19.74 1.17 7.25
CA CYS A 45 -19.56 0.05 6.32
C CYS A 45 -20.53 0.24 5.14
N ILE A 46 -19.98 0.25 3.92
CA ILE A 46 -20.74 0.42 2.68
C ILE A 46 -21.76 -0.71 2.55
N HIS A 47 -21.39 -1.95 2.86
CA HIS A 47 -22.30 -3.10 2.77
C HIS A 47 -23.47 -3.03 3.76
N CYS A 48 -23.24 -2.53 4.98
CA CYS A 48 -24.31 -2.42 5.98
C CYS A 48 -25.21 -1.20 5.75
N ASN A 49 -24.71 -0.18 5.07
CA ASN A 49 -25.37 1.12 4.95
C ASN A 49 -25.81 1.44 3.50
N ALA A 50 -25.71 0.46 2.60
CA ALA A 50 -26.29 0.48 1.25
C ALA A 50 -27.72 -0.12 1.22
N LYS A 51 -28.39 -0.18 2.38
CA LYS A 51 -29.83 -0.42 2.48
C LYS A 51 -30.56 0.90 2.60
#